data_AF-A0A1B0C6M4-F1
#
_entry.id   AF-A0A1B0C6M4-F1
#
_cell.length_a   1.000
_cell.length_b   1.000
_cell.length_c   1.000
_cell.angle_alpha   90.00
_cell.angle_beta   90.00
_cell.angle_gamma   90.00
#
_symmetry.space_group_name_H-M   'P 1'
#
loop_
_entity.id
_entity.type
_entity.pdbx_description
1 polymer ?
#
loop_
_entity_poly.entity_id
_entity_poly.type
_entity_poly.pdbx_seq_one_letter_code
_entity_poly.pdbx_strand_id
1 'polypeptide(L)'
;MSFLSPALKLENLPSQPSMNLDHLSEEKRYNKNNIVAKWCAPINGKMFRIELEHGTTSGKRMVWVNGKEVIRRDWMFKLVGEDTFYIDQIRCIIRVDPAPGFKYEYSLFIDGKPHDQYTEEQTKQYRLWLTTIDNIEYRIMLELDTLNLYINDVLRQETAEFVDGGTDTVIQENGIEFILQARSSGNKLSGIVHTLLANHVEIPEAKIQEIMQEPCSILST
;
A
#
# COMPACT_ATOMS: atom_id res chain seq x y z
N MET A 1 -56.44 -1.43 29.14
CA MET A 1 -55.32 -0.81 28.40
C MET A 1 -54.42 -1.93 27.90
N SER A 2 -54.51 -2.27 26.61
CA SER A 2 -53.75 -3.36 25.99
C SER A 2 -52.50 -2.80 25.31
N PHE A 3 -51.33 -3.24 25.77
CA PHE A 3 -50.07 -3.01 25.06
C PHE A 3 -49.91 -4.10 24.00
N LEU A 4 -50.02 -3.72 22.72
CA LEU A 4 -49.67 -4.58 21.59
C LEU A 4 -48.25 -4.21 21.12
N SER A 5 -47.35 -5.18 21.16
CA SER A 5 -46.03 -5.13 20.53
C SER A 5 -46.17 -4.98 19.01
N PRO A 6 -45.33 -4.18 18.33
CA PRO A 6 -45.29 -4.20 16.87
C PRO A 6 -44.56 -5.47 16.44
N ALA A 7 -45.28 -6.36 15.75
CA ALA A 7 -44.67 -7.46 15.02
C ALA A 7 -43.70 -6.88 13.98
N LEU A 8 -42.42 -7.22 14.10
CA LEU A 8 -41.43 -7.02 13.04
C LEU A 8 -41.90 -7.82 11.83
N LYS A 9 -42.46 -7.13 10.83
CA LYS A 9 -42.80 -7.71 9.54
C LYS A 9 -41.52 -8.21 8.87
N LEU A 10 -41.50 -9.51 8.57
CA LEU A 10 -40.44 -10.22 7.86
C LEU A 10 -40.29 -9.80 6.37
N GLU A 11 -40.89 -8.68 5.95
CA GLU A 11 -41.12 -8.32 4.54
C GLU A 11 -40.00 -7.46 3.91
N ASN A 12 -38.92 -7.17 4.64
CA ASN A 12 -37.82 -6.31 4.14
C ASN A 12 -36.48 -7.04 3.96
N LEU A 13 -36.50 -8.37 3.76
CA LEU A 13 -35.33 -9.06 3.23
C LEU A 13 -35.32 -8.89 1.70
N PRO A 14 -34.26 -8.33 1.09
CA PRO A 14 -34.14 -8.35 -0.35
C PRO A 14 -34.14 -9.80 -0.83
N SER A 15 -35.17 -10.15 -1.60
CA SER A 15 -35.39 -11.48 -2.18
C SER A 15 -34.56 -11.75 -3.43
N GLN A 16 -33.65 -10.83 -3.78
CA GLN A 16 -32.72 -11.08 -4.87
C GLN A 16 -31.55 -11.89 -4.32
N PRO A 17 -31.24 -13.08 -4.89
CA PRO A 17 -29.96 -13.70 -4.63
C PRO A 17 -28.90 -12.66 -4.97
N SER A 18 -27.93 -12.44 -4.07
CA SER A 18 -26.76 -11.62 -4.39
C SER A 18 -26.19 -12.20 -5.69
N MET A 19 -26.37 -11.49 -6.81
CA MET A 19 -25.91 -11.97 -8.10
C MET A 19 -24.42 -12.19 -7.97
N ASN A 20 -24.02 -13.46 -7.98
CA ASN A 20 -22.64 -13.82 -7.85
C ASN A 20 -21.92 -13.33 -9.12
N LEU A 21 -21.02 -12.36 -8.94
CA LEU A 21 -20.29 -11.70 -10.02
C LEU A 21 -19.12 -12.56 -10.54
N ASP A 22 -19.01 -13.84 -10.15
CA ASP A 22 -17.95 -14.77 -10.59
C ASP A 22 -17.77 -14.85 -12.11
N HIS A 23 -18.82 -14.56 -12.88
CA HIS A 23 -18.78 -14.54 -14.34
C HIS A 23 -18.06 -13.31 -14.92
N LEU A 24 -17.79 -12.29 -14.11
CA LEU A 24 -17.06 -11.09 -14.50
C LEU A 24 -15.57 -11.23 -14.19
N SER A 25 -14.73 -10.68 -15.08
CA SER A 25 -13.29 -10.56 -14.81
C SER A 25 -13.03 -9.72 -13.56
N GLU A 26 -11.90 -9.95 -12.89
CA GLU A 26 -11.47 -9.20 -11.69
C GLU A 26 -11.52 -7.69 -11.92
N GLU A 27 -11.02 -7.23 -13.07
CA GLU A 27 -11.04 -5.82 -13.48
C GLU A 27 -12.44 -5.21 -13.52
N LYS A 28 -13.44 -6.00 -13.94
CA LYS A 28 -14.85 -5.56 -14.01
C LYS A 28 -15.53 -5.59 -12.64
N ARG A 29 -14.98 -6.34 -11.68
CA ARG A 29 -15.49 -6.43 -10.30
C ARG A 29 -14.93 -5.34 -9.41
N TYR A 30 -13.71 -4.90 -9.67
CA TYR A 30 -13.11 -3.78 -8.95
C TYR A 30 -13.93 -2.51 -9.18
N ASN A 31 -14.45 -1.95 -8.09
CA ASN A 31 -15.22 -0.72 -8.14
C ASN A 31 -14.73 0.25 -7.06
N LYS A 32 -14.03 1.30 -7.50
CA LYS A 32 -13.44 2.33 -6.65
C LYS A 32 -14.46 3.01 -5.71
N ASN A 33 -15.74 3.05 -6.09
CA ASN A 33 -16.81 3.68 -5.28
C ASN A 33 -17.22 2.83 -4.07
N ASN A 34 -16.90 1.54 -4.07
CA ASN A 34 -17.19 0.63 -2.96
C ASN A 34 -16.04 0.54 -1.95
N ILE A 35 -14.90 1.18 -2.25
CA ILE A 35 -13.72 1.14 -1.39
C ILE A 35 -13.92 2.08 -0.20
N VAL A 36 -13.90 1.51 1.00
CA VAL A 36 -14.12 2.21 2.27
C VAL A 36 -12.83 2.51 3.03
N ALA A 37 -11.75 1.80 2.72
CA ALA A 37 -10.44 2.02 3.32
C ALA A 37 -9.32 1.68 2.33
N LYS A 38 -8.21 2.40 2.45
CA LYS A 38 -7.03 2.29 1.59
C LYS A 38 -5.78 2.47 2.43
N TRP A 39 -4.77 1.67 2.11
CA TRP A 39 -3.45 1.74 2.67
C TRP A 39 -2.43 1.55 1.55
N CYS A 40 -1.24 2.11 1.72
CA CYS A 40 -0.10 1.75 0.90
C CYS A 40 1.02 1.32 1.84
N ALA A 41 1.82 0.32 1.54
CA ALA A 41 2.93 -0.05 2.40
C ALA A 41 4.12 -0.60 1.59
N PRO A 42 5.37 -0.22 1.93
CA PRO A 42 6.53 -0.93 1.43
C PRO A 42 6.62 -2.29 2.11
N ILE A 43 6.64 -3.37 1.34
CA ILE A 43 6.85 -4.73 1.82
C ILE A 43 7.96 -5.34 0.95
N ASN A 44 9.06 -5.75 1.58
CA ASN A 44 10.23 -6.34 0.90
C ASN A 44 10.71 -5.51 -0.31
N GLY A 45 10.90 -4.20 -0.13
CA GLY A 45 11.39 -3.30 -1.18
C GLY A 45 10.39 -2.91 -2.28
N LYS A 46 9.14 -3.38 -2.20
CA LYS A 46 8.08 -3.05 -3.17
C LYS A 46 6.94 -2.30 -2.50
N MET A 47 6.31 -1.37 -3.21
CA MET A 47 5.11 -0.73 -2.69
C MET A 47 3.85 -1.50 -3.07
N PHE A 48 3.00 -1.75 -2.07
CA PHE A 48 1.70 -2.38 -2.26
C PHE A 48 0.58 -1.42 -1.87
N ARG A 49 -0.44 -1.33 -2.73
CA ARG A 49 -1.72 -0.68 -2.43
C ARG A 49 -2.71 -1.73 -1.96
N ILE A 50 -3.26 -1.54 -0.78
CA ILE A 50 -4.21 -2.45 -0.13
C ILE A 50 -5.53 -1.72 0.05
N GLU A 51 -6.63 -2.31 -0.39
CA GLU A 51 -7.94 -1.67 -0.37
C GLU A 51 -9.03 -2.60 0.15
N LEU A 52 -9.99 -2.05 0.88
CA LEU A 52 -11.12 -2.77 1.44
C LEU A 52 -12.44 -2.26 0.85
N GLU A 53 -13.27 -3.17 0.35
CA GLU A 53 -14.71 -2.95 0.23
C GLU A 53 -15.43 -3.51 1.45
N HIS A 54 -16.40 -2.77 1.98
CA HIS A 54 -17.25 -3.25 3.07
C HIS A 54 -18.71 -2.85 2.85
N GLY A 55 -19.58 -3.83 2.60
CA GLY A 55 -21.02 -3.64 2.48
C GLY A 55 -21.70 -3.76 3.84
N THR A 56 -22.11 -2.64 4.44
CA THR A 56 -22.70 -2.61 5.79
C THR A 56 -24.11 -3.21 5.89
N THR A 57 -24.79 -3.43 4.74
CA THR A 57 -26.10 -4.10 4.69
C THR A 57 -25.98 -5.61 4.48
N SER A 58 -25.05 -6.05 3.63
CA SER A 58 -24.86 -7.47 3.28
C SER A 58 -23.75 -8.17 4.06
N GLY A 59 -22.91 -7.42 4.76
CA GLY A 59 -21.64 -7.88 5.30
C GLY A 59 -20.60 -8.24 4.24
N LYS A 60 -20.79 -7.82 2.98
CA LYS A 60 -19.82 -8.06 1.90
C LYS A 60 -18.45 -7.52 2.30
N ARG A 61 -17.38 -8.29 2.08
CA ARG A 61 -15.99 -7.84 2.21
C ARG A 61 -15.13 -8.30 1.06
N MET A 62 -14.41 -7.36 0.47
CA MET A 62 -13.42 -7.63 -0.59
C MET A 62 -12.11 -6.97 -0.19
N VAL A 63 -11.01 -7.68 -0.34
CA VAL A 63 -9.67 -7.09 -0.18
C VAL A 63 -8.96 -7.15 -1.51
N TRP A 64 -8.41 -6.02 -1.91
CA TRP A 64 -7.65 -5.84 -3.14
C TRP A 64 -6.21 -5.47 -2.81
N VAL A 65 -5.26 -6.09 -3.49
CA VAL A 65 -3.83 -5.76 -3.44
C VAL A 65 -3.38 -5.43 -4.85
N ASN A 66 -2.94 -4.20 -5.09
CA ASN A 66 -2.58 -3.69 -6.41
C ASN A 66 -3.67 -3.94 -7.47
N GLY A 67 -4.94 -3.78 -7.08
CA GLY A 67 -6.10 -4.03 -7.95
C GLY A 67 -6.47 -5.49 -8.15
N LYS A 68 -5.67 -6.44 -7.64
CA LYS A 68 -5.96 -7.87 -7.66
C LYS A 68 -6.71 -8.30 -6.40
N GLU A 69 -7.74 -9.13 -6.57
CA GLU A 69 -8.49 -9.68 -5.45
C GLU A 69 -7.65 -10.68 -4.64
N VAL A 70 -7.63 -10.53 -3.32
CA VAL A 70 -6.99 -11.48 -2.39
C VAL A 70 -7.97 -12.07 -1.36
N ILE A 71 -9.07 -11.39 -1.09
CA ILE A 71 -10.18 -11.90 -0.26
C ILE A 71 -11.50 -11.52 -0.93
N ARG A 72 -12.43 -12.47 -0.95
CA ARG A 72 -13.81 -12.24 -1.35
C ARG A 72 -14.79 -12.94 -0.42
N ARG A 73 -15.74 -12.15 0.11
CA ARG A 73 -16.92 -12.64 0.82
C ARG A 73 -18.11 -11.80 0.39
N ASP A 74 -18.99 -12.36 -0.43
CA ASP A 74 -20.13 -11.62 -0.97
C ASP A 74 -21.22 -11.35 0.08
N TRP A 75 -21.25 -12.14 1.15
CA TRP A 75 -22.23 -12.00 2.22
C TRP A 75 -21.69 -12.49 3.55
N MET A 76 -21.98 -11.76 4.63
CA MET A 76 -21.66 -12.15 6.00
C MET A 76 -22.72 -11.64 6.97
N PHE A 77 -23.09 -12.45 7.96
CA PHE A 77 -23.98 -11.99 9.04
C PHE A 77 -23.28 -11.01 10.01
N LYS A 78 -21.98 -11.20 10.25
CA LYS A 78 -21.18 -10.34 11.13
C LYS A 78 -20.52 -9.23 10.32
N LEU A 79 -20.74 -7.99 10.74
CA LEU A 79 -20.15 -6.78 10.10
C LEU A 79 -18.79 -6.40 10.68
N VAL A 80 -18.42 -6.93 11.85
CA VAL A 80 -17.14 -6.68 12.53
C VAL A 80 -16.31 -7.97 12.61
N GLY A 81 -14.98 -7.82 12.67
CA GLY A 81 -14.04 -8.94 12.73
C GLY A 81 -12.82 -8.74 11.85
N GLU A 82 -12.07 -9.82 11.63
CA GLU A 82 -10.74 -9.78 11.01
C GLU A 82 -10.64 -10.63 9.75
N ASP A 83 -9.83 -10.15 8.81
CA ASP A 83 -9.56 -10.74 7.52
C ASP A 83 -8.06 -10.86 7.31
N THR A 84 -7.57 -12.10 7.35
CA THR A 84 -6.14 -12.40 7.18
C THR A 84 -5.83 -12.78 5.74
N PHE A 85 -4.77 -12.20 5.19
CA PHE A 85 -4.20 -12.51 3.88
C PHE A 85 -2.67 -12.37 3.95
N TYR A 86 -1.99 -12.63 2.83
CA TYR A 86 -0.53 -12.58 2.76
C TYR A 86 -0.07 -11.78 1.54
N ILE A 87 0.98 -10.99 1.71
CA ILE A 87 1.73 -10.32 0.63
C ILE A 87 3.18 -10.77 0.76
N ASP A 88 3.74 -11.40 -0.28
CA ASP A 88 5.11 -11.92 -0.28
C ASP A 88 5.48 -12.67 1.02
N GLN A 89 4.59 -13.57 1.48
CA GLN A 89 4.68 -14.36 2.72
C GLN A 89 4.53 -13.58 4.04
N ILE A 90 4.48 -12.25 4.00
CA ILE A 90 4.18 -11.42 5.16
C ILE A 90 2.69 -11.48 5.46
N ARG A 91 2.34 -11.72 6.73
CA ARG A 91 0.95 -11.80 7.18
C ARG A 91 0.35 -10.41 7.31
N CYS A 92 -0.79 -10.20 6.67
CA CYS A 92 -1.58 -8.98 6.77
C CYS A 92 -2.95 -9.30 7.39
N ILE A 93 -3.46 -8.39 8.22
CA ILE A 93 -4.81 -8.48 8.79
C ILE A 93 -5.51 -7.15 8.57
N ILE A 94 -6.69 -7.18 7.95
CA ILE A 94 -7.64 -6.08 8.02
C ILE A 94 -8.62 -6.35 9.14
N ARG A 95 -8.78 -5.38 10.04
CA ARG A 95 -9.73 -5.41 11.14
C ARG A 95 -10.82 -4.37 10.90
N VAL A 96 -12.06 -4.81 11.13
CA VAL A 96 -13.26 -3.96 11.10
C VAL A 96 -13.84 -3.90 12.49
N ASP A 97 -13.76 -2.74 13.12
CA ASP A 97 -14.26 -2.48 14.47
C ASP A 97 -15.51 -1.58 14.45
N PRO A 98 -16.43 -1.75 15.42
CA PRO A 98 -17.57 -0.85 15.55
C PRO A 98 -17.10 0.50 16.10
N ALA A 99 -17.59 1.59 15.53
CA ALA A 99 -17.35 2.95 15.98
C ALA A 99 -18.67 3.66 16.36
N PRO A 100 -18.64 4.69 17.24
CA PRO A 100 -19.84 5.43 17.62
C PRO A 100 -20.63 5.98 16.43
N GLY A 101 -21.96 6.00 16.57
CA GLY A 101 -22.86 6.54 15.54
C GLY A 101 -23.11 5.57 14.37
N PHE A 102 -23.13 4.26 14.62
CA PHE A 102 -23.34 3.21 13.61
C PHE A 102 -22.31 3.24 12.47
N LYS A 103 -21.07 3.59 12.82
CA LYS A 103 -19.93 3.64 11.91
C LYS A 103 -19.00 2.45 12.15
N TYR A 104 -18.02 2.31 11.27
CA TYR A 104 -16.96 1.32 11.38
C TYR A 104 -15.61 2.00 11.25
N GLU A 105 -14.65 1.47 11.98
CA GLU A 105 -13.24 1.80 11.85
C GLU A 105 -12.51 0.65 11.17
N TYR A 106 -11.53 1.00 10.36
CA TYR A 106 -10.76 0.06 9.55
C TYR A 106 -9.29 0.21 9.89
N SER A 107 -8.66 -0.90 10.25
CA SER A 107 -7.24 -0.93 10.57
C SER A 107 -6.56 -2.04 9.80
N LEU A 108 -5.34 -1.76 9.35
CA LEU A 108 -4.46 -2.74 8.72
C LEU A 108 -3.31 -3.05 9.67
N PHE A 109 -3.02 -4.34 9.83
CA PHE A 109 -1.84 -4.84 10.52
C PHE A 109 -0.96 -5.59 9.52
N ILE A 110 0.34 -5.31 9.55
CA ILE A 110 1.36 -5.95 8.70
C ILE A 110 2.41 -6.53 9.63
N ASP A 111 2.64 -7.83 9.52
CA ASP A 111 3.55 -8.58 10.40
C ASP A 111 3.29 -8.35 11.90
N GLY A 112 2.00 -8.29 12.27
CA GLY A 112 1.56 -8.08 13.65
C GLY A 112 1.62 -6.63 14.15
N LYS A 113 2.06 -5.67 13.33
CA LYS A 113 2.15 -4.25 13.70
C LYS A 113 1.05 -3.44 13.04
N PRO A 114 0.46 -2.44 13.72
CA PRO A 114 -0.42 -1.48 13.06
C PRO A 114 0.30 -0.80 11.89
N HIS A 115 -0.43 -0.53 10.81
CA HIS A 115 0.08 0.08 9.59
C HIS A 115 0.99 1.30 9.83
N ASP A 116 0.58 2.23 10.69
CA ASP A 116 1.33 3.47 10.92
C ASP A 116 2.67 3.18 11.61
N GLN A 117 2.66 2.28 12.60
CA GLN A 117 3.89 1.83 13.26
C GLN A 117 4.79 1.08 12.29
N TYR A 118 4.24 0.14 11.51
CA TYR A 118 4.99 -0.60 10.50
C TYR A 118 5.70 0.37 9.55
N THR A 119 4.97 1.37 9.04
CA THR A 119 5.47 2.39 8.13
C THR A 119 6.61 3.21 8.71
N GLU A 120 6.48 3.64 9.97
CA GLU A 120 7.55 4.40 10.65
C GLU A 120 8.82 3.55 10.85
N GLU A 121 8.69 2.23 10.99
CA GLU A 121 9.84 1.36 11.02
C GLU A 121 10.45 1.18 9.61
N GLN A 122 9.62 1.10 8.58
CA GLN A 122 10.09 1.01 7.19
C GLN A 122 10.86 2.26 6.76
N THR A 123 10.50 3.47 7.23
CA THR A 123 11.30 4.69 6.94
C THR A 123 12.68 4.66 7.59
N LYS A 124 12.98 3.73 8.50
CA LYS A 124 14.34 3.54 9.03
C LYS A 124 15.16 2.57 8.19
N GLN A 125 14.49 1.70 7.45
CA GLN A 125 15.11 0.66 6.61
C GLN A 125 15.21 1.08 5.15
N TYR A 126 14.35 1.99 4.70
CA TYR A 126 14.26 2.39 3.30
C TYR A 126 14.36 3.91 3.12
N ARG A 127 14.90 4.30 1.96
CA ARG A 127 14.79 5.67 1.41
C ARG A 127 14.00 5.59 0.11
N LEU A 128 13.19 6.63 -0.16
CA LEU A 128 12.28 6.63 -1.30
C LEU A 128 12.40 7.95 -2.05
N TRP A 129 12.43 7.86 -3.37
CA TRP A 129 12.36 9.00 -4.28
C TRP A 129 11.27 8.76 -5.30
N LEU A 130 10.47 9.78 -5.55
CA LEU A 130 9.48 9.80 -6.61
C LEU A 130 9.81 10.94 -7.56
N THR A 131 9.75 10.65 -8.86
CA THR A 131 9.91 11.69 -9.89
C THR A 131 9.15 11.30 -11.14
N THR A 132 8.83 12.29 -11.97
CA THR A 132 8.29 12.08 -13.31
C THR A 132 9.25 12.70 -14.31
N ILE A 133 9.77 11.89 -15.22
CA ILE A 133 10.69 12.32 -16.28
C ILE A 133 10.14 11.79 -17.60
N ASP A 134 9.98 12.67 -18.59
CA ASP A 134 9.41 12.34 -19.90
C ASP A 134 8.04 11.61 -19.82
N ASN A 135 7.17 12.08 -18.92
CA ASN A 135 5.86 11.49 -18.60
C ASN A 135 5.91 10.04 -18.06
N ILE A 136 7.08 9.55 -17.68
CA ILE A 136 7.24 8.26 -17.01
C ILE A 136 7.41 8.52 -15.52
N GLU A 137 6.58 7.89 -14.71
CA GLU A 137 6.71 7.89 -13.26
C GLU A 137 7.81 6.91 -12.83
N TYR A 138 8.71 7.39 -11.98
CA TYR A 138 9.76 6.60 -11.37
C TYR A 138 9.59 6.59 -9.87
N ARG A 139 9.58 5.38 -9.32
CA ARG A 139 9.69 5.10 -7.90
C ARG A 139 11.02 4.43 -7.65
N ILE A 140 11.92 5.13 -6.99
CA ILE A 140 13.23 4.61 -6.63
C ILE A 140 13.25 4.35 -5.13
N MET A 141 13.56 3.11 -4.74
CA MET A 141 13.66 2.72 -3.33
C MET A 141 15.03 2.13 -3.05
N LEU A 142 15.68 2.62 -2.00
CA LEU A 142 16.93 2.06 -1.49
C LEU A 142 16.67 1.33 -0.18
N GLU A 143 17.06 0.06 -0.11
CA GLU A 143 17.12 -0.71 1.13
C GLU A 143 18.47 -0.44 1.82
N LEU A 144 18.47 0.15 3.01
CA LEU A 144 19.70 0.68 3.64
C LEU A 144 20.64 -0.41 4.15
N ASP A 145 20.11 -1.57 4.53
CA ASP A 145 20.93 -2.66 5.10
C ASP A 145 21.71 -3.42 4.03
N THR A 146 21.08 -3.66 2.88
CA THR A 146 21.64 -4.41 1.74
C THR A 146 22.23 -3.50 0.66
N LEU A 147 21.84 -2.22 0.66
CA LEU A 147 22.06 -1.24 -0.40
C LEU A 147 21.42 -1.60 -1.75
N ASN A 148 20.46 -2.53 -1.74
CA ASN A 148 19.69 -2.88 -2.92
C ASN A 148 18.89 -1.68 -3.43
N LEU A 149 18.97 -1.39 -4.72
CA LEU A 149 18.14 -0.37 -5.36
C LEU A 149 17.01 -0.99 -6.19
N TYR A 150 15.80 -0.51 -5.96
CA TYR A 150 14.61 -0.89 -6.72
C TYR A 150 14.14 0.30 -7.54
N ILE A 151 13.89 0.09 -8.83
CA ILE A 151 13.19 1.05 -9.68
C ILE A 151 11.88 0.42 -10.11
N ASN A 152 10.76 1.08 -9.80
CA ASN A 152 9.40 0.62 -10.10
C ASN A 152 9.17 -0.84 -9.64
N ASP A 153 9.52 -1.10 -8.37
CA ASP A 153 9.39 -2.41 -7.69
C ASP A 153 10.28 -3.54 -8.24
N VAL A 154 11.22 -3.23 -9.14
CA VAL A 154 12.17 -4.20 -9.71
C VAL A 154 13.58 -3.90 -9.22
N LEU A 155 14.20 -4.91 -8.61
CA LEU A 155 15.61 -4.86 -8.20
C LEU A 155 16.49 -4.60 -9.43
N ARG A 156 17.38 -3.61 -9.33
CA ARG A 156 18.33 -3.27 -10.39
C ARG A 156 19.69 -3.89 -10.10
N GLN A 157 20.42 -4.15 -11.19
CA GLN A 157 21.84 -4.45 -11.07
C GLN A 157 22.59 -3.13 -11.12
N GLU A 158 23.34 -2.85 -10.07
CA GLU A 158 24.06 -1.59 -9.95
C GLU A 158 25.57 -1.75 -10.15
N THR A 159 26.20 -0.67 -10.61
CA THR A 159 27.67 -0.54 -10.59
C THR A 159 28.03 0.53 -9.57
N ALA A 160 28.74 0.12 -8.52
CA ALA A 160 29.22 1.02 -7.47
C ALA A 160 30.67 1.43 -7.75
N GLU A 161 30.91 2.73 -7.76
CA GLU A 161 32.23 3.34 -7.90
C GLU A 161 32.61 4.06 -6.60
N PHE A 162 33.80 3.77 -6.09
CA PHE A 162 34.33 4.46 -4.92
C PHE A 162 34.88 5.82 -5.34
N VAL A 163 34.39 6.86 -4.67
CA VAL A 163 34.76 8.25 -4.92
C VAL A 163 35.26 8.90 -3.63
N ASP A 164 35.82 10.11 -3.73
CA ASP A 164 36.23 10.82 -2.52
C ASP A 164 35.01 11.12 -1.63
N GLY A 165 35.08 10.72 -0.36
CA GLY A 165 34.00 10.91 0.61
C GLY A 165 32.84 9.90 0.56
N GLY A 166 32.88 8.88 -0.31
CA GLY A 166 31.87 7.80 -0.31
C GLY A 166 31.79 6.95 -1.57
N THR A 167 30.56 6.68 -2.02
CA THR A 167 30.28 5.78 -3.16
C THR A 167 29.23 6.39 -4.07
N ASP A 168 29.43 6.27 -5.37
CA ASP A 168 28.42 6.56 -6.38
C ASP A 168 27.95 5.25 -7.01
N THR A 169 26.64 5.05 -7.00
CA THR A 169 25.99 3.87 -7.58
C THR A 169 25.18 4.33 -8.79
N VAL A 170 25.61 3.94 -9.99
CA VAL A 170 25.04 4.40 -11.25
C VAL A 170 24.11 3.35 -11.86
N ILE A 171 22.93 3.79 -12.30
CA ILE A 171 21.92 2.95 -12.94
C ILE A 171 21.33 3.66 -14.14
N GLN A 172 21.17 2.92 -15.24
CA GLN A 172 20.58 3.40 -16.48
C GLN A 172 19.17 2.79 -16.65
N GLU A 173 18.15 3.63 -16.77
CA GLU A 173 16.77 3.20 -16.98
C GLU A 173 16.11 4.11 -18.02
N ASN A 174 15.59 3.54 -19.11
CA ASN A 174 14.91 4.28 -20.18
C ASN A 174 15.72 5.47 -20.74
N GLY A 175 17.05 5.38 -20.75
CA GLY A 175 17.95 6.45 -21.21
C GLY A 175 18.17 7.58 -20.19
N ILE A 176 17.70 7.41 -18.95
CA ILE A 176 17.96 8.30 -17.82
C ILE A 176 19.05 7.67 -16.95
N GLU A 177 20.03 8.49 -16.60
CA GLU A 177 21.05 8.13 -15.64
C GLU A 177 20.60 8.50 -14.23
N PHE A 178 20.40 7.50 -13.38
CA PHE A 178 20.21 7.66 -11.95
C PHE A 178 21.55 7.44 -11.25
N ILE A 179 21.93 8.38 -10.38
CA ILE A 179 23.14 8.30 -9.56
C ILE A 179 22.71 8.38 -8.09
N LEU A 180 22.90 7.29 -7.36
CA LEU A 180 22.77 7.29 -5.91
C LEU A 180 24.13 7.60 -5.30
N GLN A 181 24.21 8.74 -4.61
CA GLN A 181 25.39 9.17 -3.90
C GLN A 181 25.23 8.81 -2.42
N ALA A 182 26.13 7.96 -1.91
CA ALA A 182 26.29 7.73 -0.48
C ALA A 182 27.49 8.56 -0.01
N ARG A 183 27.29 9.47 0.94
CA ARG A 183 28.35 10.34 1.47
C ARG A 183 28.35 10.32 2.99
N SER A 184 29.54 10.33 3.59
CA SER A 184 29.66 10.56 5.02
C SER A 184 29.20 11.98 5.36
N SER A 185 28.29 12.11 6.33
CA SER A 185 27.84 13.43 6.78
C SER A 185 28.90 14.21 7.57
N GLY A 186 30.01 13.56 7.94
CA GLY A 186 31.01 14.10 8.86
C GLY A 186 30.52 14.21 10.32
N ASN A 187 29.25 13.91 10.59
CA ASN A 187 28.64 13.94 11.91
C ASN A 187 28.30 12.51 12.37
N LYS A 188 28.84 12.14 13.54
CA LYS A 188 28.65 10.81 14.14
C LYS A 188 27.17 10.42 14.35
N LEU A 189 26.27 11.41 14.50
CA LEU A 189 24.86 11.17 14.74
C LEU A 189 24.03 10.92 13.47
N SER A 190 24.38 11.55 12.34
CA SER A 190 23.61 11.42 11.09
C SER A 190 24.16 10.38 10.13
N GLY A 191 25.40 9.93 10.31
CA GLY A 191 25.95 8.80 9.56
C GLY A 191 26.11 9.06 8.05
N ILE A 192 25.64 8.13 7.23
CA ILE A 192 25.71 8.21 5.76
C ILE A 192 24.44 8.89 5.24
N VAL A 193 24.63 9.94 4.43
CA VAL A 193 23.55 10.61 3.69
C VAL A 193 23.46 10.02 2.30
N HIS A 194 22.24 9.77 1.86
CA HIS A 194 21.93 9.24 0.53
C HIS A 194 21.23 10.32 -0.28
N THR A 195 21.78 10.65 -1.43
CA THR A 195 21.23 11.63 -2.37
C THR A 195 21.03 10.96 -3.72
N LEU A 196 19.86 11.14 -4.32
CA LEU A 196 19.57 10.61 -5.65
C LEU A 196 19.60 11.74 -6.68
N LEU A 197 20.33 11.52 -7.76
CA LEU A 197 20.35 12.40 -8.93
C LEU A 197 19.71 11.68 -10.13
N ALA A 198 18.96 12.40 -10.95
CA ALA A 198 18.60 11.97 -12.30
C ALA A 198 19.18 12.97 -13.31
N ASN A 199 19.99 12.48 -14.24
CA ASN A 199 20.73 13.30 -15.20
C ASN A 199 21.46 14.47 -14.51
N HIS A 200 22.11 14.19 -13.37
CA HIS A 200 22.84 15.15 -12.53
C HIS A 200 21.97 16.20 -11.81
N VAL A 201 20.64 16.06 -11.81
CA VAL A 201 19.72 16.90 -11.06
C VAL A 201 19.21 16.15 -9.84
N GLU A 202 19.32 16.75 -8.67
CA GLU A 202 18.87 16.13 -7.41
C GLU A 202 17.36 15.92 -7.38
N ILE A 203 16.97 14.71 -7.00
CA ILE A 203 15.58 14.34 -6.72
C ILE A 203 15.39 14.43 -5.19
N PRO A 204 14.41 15.22 -4.71
CA PRO A 204 14.14 15.29 -3.29
C PRO A 204 13.65 13.93 -2.77
N GLU A 205 14.15 13.52 -1.61
CA GLU A 205 13.63 12.34 -0.92
C GLU A 205 12.16 12.54 -0.59
N ALA A 206 11.35 11.56 -0.96
CA ALA A 206 9.93 11.56 -0.68
C ALA A 206 9.67 10.87 0.66
N LYS A 207 8.77 11.41 1.46
CA LYS A 207 8.38 10.75 2.71
C LYS A 207 7.42 9.63 2.39
N ILE A 208 7.82 8.40 2.76
CA ILE A 208 6.97 7.20 2.62
C ILE A 208 5.57 7.45 3.20
N GLN A 209 5.49 8.15 4.35
CA GLN A 209 4.24 8.51 5.02
C GLN A 209 3.33 9.46 4.20
N GLU A 210 3.90 10.39 3.42
CA GLU A 210 3.14 11.37 2.63
C GLU A 210 2.55 10.70 1.37
N ILE A 211 3.32 9.81 0.73
CA ILE A 211 2.88 9.05 -0.45
C ILE A 211 1.76 8.06 -0.11
N MET A 212 1.77 7.53 1.12
CA MET A 212 0.77 6.58 1.58
C MET A 212 -0.61 7.19 1.84
N GLN A 213 -0.69 8.52 1.93
CA GLN A 213 -1.95 9.26 2.05
C GLN A 213 -2.48 9.71 0.69
N GLU A 214 -1.64 9.76 -0.34
CA GLU A 214 -2.07 10.08 -1.69
C GLU A 214 -2.76 8.87 -2.34
N PRO A 215 -3.80 9.09 -3.17
CA PRO A 215 -4.41 8.03 -3.94
C PRO A 215 -3.36 7.51 -4.93
N CYS A 216 -2.68 6.42 -4.57
CA CYS A 216 -1.69 5.76 -5.39
C CYS A 216 -2.27 5.60 -6.81
N SER A 217 -1.73 6.38 -7.75
CA SER A 217 -2.06 6.29 -9.17
C SER A 217 -1.83 4.83 -9.55
N ILE A 218 -2.86 4.20 -10.11
CA ILE A 218 -2.70 2.91 -10.73
C ILE A 218 -1.67 3.18 -11.83
N LEU A 219 -0.43 2.69 -11.65
CA LEU A 219 0.50 2.56 -12.74
C LEU A 219 -0.28 1.80 -13.81
N SER A 220 -0.69 2.53 -14.84
CA SER A 220 -1.29 1.95 -16.02
C SER A 220 -0.19 1.13 -16.67
N THR A 221 -0.19 -0.17 -16.42
CA THR A 221 0.41 -1.15 -17.33
C THR A 221 -0.21 -1.02 -18.71
#